data_AF-A0A7V4M654-F1
#
_entry.id   AF-A0A7V4M654-F1
#
_cell.length_a   1.000
_cell.length_b   1.000
_cell.length_c   1.000
_cell.angle_alpha   90.00
_cell.angle_beta   90.00
_cell.angle_gamma   90.00
#
_symmetry.space_group_name_H-M   'P 1'
#
loop_
_entity.id
_entity.type
_entity.pdbx_description
1 polymer ?
#
loop_
_entity_poly.entity_id
_entity_poly.type
_entity_poly.pdbx_seq_one_letter_code
_entity_poly.pdbx_strand_id
1 'polypeptide(L)'
;MGQVWVTRLDDWREFGRLREFFENDNPGLKLDLVSVDGEAILNAAHGGMRVFWLYRGEGEVFVPKGYRTQEGDGQPLPDCYQPNPVAPAFAAVLGELSRGLDTISRGARVPVQAILGRRRGATFVGDFAGELWKLDHVPRPWSTEERIDSLLQGLFTAYREQGFSTKNEDSFEPVIAGDQLIACADNAIRVRGRFQCLTMENVRRRTSHVSFVRRLRYLADTAGGCNPDFDPFRRLPLTWYYNYPGEMDDGLNWVNSHVVNIPKETSPAHFHPPRGIGAAGGIPQREMYLVLDPAAYRLNTWGREASLLAFPDLRNLHCHEQHALRPGMFVYIPPGTGHRGLDVFVNVLTIPGFKPHNEYYIDRDIRDTTGGTVPYNENLLDAKNYEAIEDLL
;
A
#
# COMPACT_ATOMS: atom_id res chain seq x y z
N MET A 1 9.80 21.78 11.24
CA MET A 1 8.38 21.41 11.21
C MET A 1 8.04 21.12 9.77
N GLY A 2 7.48 19.94 9.50
CA GLY A 2 7.05 19.58 8.15
C GLY A 2 5.72 20.26 7.83
N GLN A 3 5.64 20.96 6.71
CA GLN A 3 4.38 21.54 6.24
C GLN A 3 3.55 20.47 5.55
N VAL A 4 2.34 20.19 6.07
CA VAL A 4 1.34 19.39 5.35
C VAL A 4 0.81 20.22 4.19
N TRP A 5 0.76 19.62 3.01
CA TRP A 5 0.16 20.26 1.84
C TRP A 5 -1.13 19.55 1.48
N VAL A 6 -2.20 20.33 1.29
CA VAL A 6 -3.52 19.83 0.88
C VAL A 6 -3.94 20.62 -0.35
N THR A 7 -4.16 19.93 -1.48
CA THR A 7 -4.55 20.57 -2.73
C THR A 7 -5.58 19.73 -3.47
N ARG A 8 -6.34 20.38 -4.37
CA ARG A 8 -7.12 19.65 -5.37
C ARG A 8 -6.26 19.42 -6.62
N LEU A 9 -6.37 18.23 -7.20
CA LEU A 9 -5.63 17.90 -8.42
C LEU A 9 -6.11 18.69 -9.65
N ASP A 10 -7.32 19.25 -9.63
CA ASP A 10 -7.85 20.13 -10.68
C ASP A 10 -7.45 21.61 -10.49
N ASP A 11 -6.86 21.97 -9.35
CA ASP A 11 -6.22 23.27 -9.15
C ASP A 11 -4.76 23.20 -9.62
N TRP A 12 -4.57 23.44 -10.91
CA TRP A 12 -3.26 23.34 -11.57
C TRP A 12 -2.19 24.24 -10.94
N ARG A 13 -2.58 25.37 -10.34
CA ARG A 13 -1.63 26.30 -9.71
C ARG A 13 -1.16 25.74 -8.38
N GLU A 14 -2.08 25.34 -7.52
CA GLU A 14 -1.74 24.76 -6.22
C GLU A 14 -1.02 23.43 -6.36
N PHE A 15 -1.51 22.54 -7.24
CA PHE A 15 -0.83 21.30 -7.55
C PHE A 15 0.57 21.55 -8.16
N GLY A 16 0.72 22.56 -9.01
CA GLY A 16 2.02 22.95 -9.56
C GLY A 16 3.04 23.33 -8.48
N ARG A 17 2.61 24.07 -7.45
CA ARG A 17 3.46 24.43 -6.29
C ARG A 17 3.85 23.21 -5.46
N LEU A 18 2.88 22.34 -5.17
CA LEU A 18 3.13 21.08 -4.46
C LEU A 18 4.10 20.19 -5.25
N ARG A 19 3.95 20.09 -6.58
CA ARG A 19 4.84 19.32 -7.45
C ARG A 19 6.26 19.85 -7.37
N GLU A 20 6.46 21.17 -7.50
CA GLU A 20 7.79 21.78 -7.41
C GLU A 20 8.45 21.48 -6.05
N PHE A 21 7.69 21.66 -4.96
CA PHE A 21 8.16 21.31 -3.62
C PHE A 21 8.54 19.83 -3.51
N PHE A 22 7.66 18.92 -3.95
CA PHE A 22 7.86 17.47 -3.89
C PHE A 22 9.10 17.03 -4.69
N GLU A 23 9.27 17.52 -5.92
CA GLU A 23 10.38 17.12 -6.78
C GLU A 23 11.73 17.67 -6.30
N ASN A 24 11.72 18.84 -5.65
CA ASN A 24 12.91 19.38 -4.99
C ASN A 24 13.33 18.54 -3.77
N ASP A 25 12.35 18.06 -3.00
CA ASP A 25 12.59 17.23 -1.81
C ASP A 25 12.90 15.76 -2.15
N ASN A 26 12.57 15.32 -3.37
CA ASN A 26 12.78 13.96 -3.86
C ASN A 26 13.50 13.93 -5.22
N PRO A 27 14.81 14.26 -5.27
CA PRO A 27 15.56 14.30 -6.52
C PRO A 27 15.52 12.96 -7.27
N GLY A 28 15.01 12.99 -8.50
CA GLY A 28 14.85 11.80 -9.35
C GLY A 28 13.46 11.20 -9.35
N LEU A 29 12.53 11.76 -8.56
CA LEU A 29 11.11 11.51 -8.71
C LEU A 29 10.43 12.66 -9.47
N LYS A 30 9.43 12.32 -10.28
CA LYS A 30 8.62 13.26 -11.06
C LYS A 30 7.15 13.03 -10.80
N LEU A 31 6.42 14.08 -10.43
CA LEU A 31 4.99 14.01 -10.11
C LEU A 31 4.20 14.72 -11.19
N ASP A 32 3.15 14.11 -11.71
CA ASP A 32 2.41 14.69 -12.83
C ASP A 32 0.98 14.16 -12.91
N LEU A 33 0.14 14.80 -13.72
CA LEU A 33 -1.23 14.38 -13.98
C LEU A 33 -1.40 13.96 -15.43
N VAL A 34 -2.12 12.86 -15.65
CA VAL A 34 -2.48 12.39 -16.99
C VAL A 34 -3.99 12.32 -17.10
N SER A 35 -4.54 12.83 -18.19
CA SER A 35 -5.95 12.67 -18.55
C SER A 35 -6.07 11.88 -19.84
N VAL A 36 -6.95 10.89 -19.85
CA VAL A 36 -7.27 10.07 -21.02
C VAL A 36 -8.71 10.38 -21.42
N ASP A 37 -8.93 10.67 -22.71
CA ASP A 37 -10.24 10.80 -23.33
C ASP A 37 -10.21 10.14 -24.72
N GLY A 38 -10.83 8.98 -24.84
CA GLY A 38 -10.69 8.11 -26.02
C GLY A 38 -9.53 7.13 -25.88
N GLU A 39 -8.86 6.80 -26.99
CA GLU A 39 -7.70 5.90 -26.99
C GLU A 39 -6.40 6.66 -26.73
N ALA A 40 -5.51 6.10 -25.90
CA ALA A 40 -4.22 6.69 -25.59
C ALA A 40 -3.14 5.64 -25.34
N ILE A 41 -1.90 6.10 -25.33
CA ILE A 41 -0.72 5.32 -24.93
C ILE A 41 -0.12 5.98 -23.69
N LEU A 42 0.03 5.22 -22.61
CA LEU A 42 0.72 5.63 -21.40
C LEU A 42 2.17 5.12 -21.44
N ASN A 43 3.13 6.00 -21.16
CA ASN A 43 4.56 5.70 -21.16
C ASN A 43 5.28 6.42 -20.01
N ALA A 44 6.51 6.00 -19.74
CA ALA A 44 7.43 6.78 -18.92
C ALA A 44 7.84 8.05 -19.67
N ALA A 45 7.70 9.22 -19.03
CA ALA A 45 8.04 10.50 -19.64
C ALA A 45 9.56 10.75 -19.65
N HIS A 46 10.29 10.15 -18.70
CA HIS A 46 11.73 10.32 -18.52
C HIS A 46 12.51 9.00 -18.65
N GLY A 47 11.89 7.97 -19.23
CA GLY A 47 12.52 6.65 -19.44
C GLY A 47 12.67 5.80 -18.17
N GLY A 48 12.07 6.23 -17.06
CA GLY A 48 12.05 5.52 -15.78
C GLY A 48 10.87 4.56 -15.63
N MET A 49 10.40 4.40 -14.39
CA MET A 49 9.25 3.60 -14.01
C MET A 49 8.18 4.57 -13.54
N ARG A 50 7.13 4.72 -14.33
CA ARG A 50 6.00 5.61 -14.06
C ARG A 50 4.81 4.80 -13.58
N VAL A 51 4.38 5.08 -12.36
CA VAL A 51 3.15 4.53 -11.77
C VAL A 51 2.02 5.51 -12.04
N PHE A 52 0.85 5.00 -12.39
CA PHE A 52 -0.37 5.75 -12.64
C PHE A 52 -1.45 5.24 -11.68
N TRP A 53 -1.88 6.08 -10.76
CA TRP A 53 -3.04 5.79 -9.90
C TRP A 53 -4.24 6.52 -10.44
N LEU A 54 -5.22 5.75 -10.92
CA LEU A 54 -6.48 6.32 -11.38
C LEU A 54 -7.19 6.91 -10.17
N TYR A 55 -7.56 8.18 -10.19
CA TYR A 55 -8.30 8.81 -9.09
C TYR A 55 -9.70 9.26 -9.48
N ARG A 56 -10.01 9.26 -10.79
CA ARG A 56 -11.31 9.65 -11.31
C ARG A 56 -11.58 9.00 -12.66
N GLY A 57 -12.84 8.62 -12.89
CA GLY A 57 -13.31 8.08 -14.16
C GLY A 57 -13.06 6.57 -14.29
N GLU A 58 -13.27 6.08 -15.50
CA GLU A 58 -13.20 4.66 -15.84
C GLU A 58 -12.71 4.48 -17.27
N GLY A 59 -12.18 3.29 -17.55
CA GLY A 59 -11.71 2.94 -18.87
C GLY A 59 -11.33 1.48 -18.96
N GLU A 60 -10.51 1.16 -19.94
CA GLU A 60 -9.95 -0.16 -20.13
C GLU A 60 -8.47 -0.09 -20.48
N VAL A 61 -7.73 -1.09 -20.02
CA VAL A 61 -6.32 -1.29 -20.37
C VAL A 61 -6.18 -2.51 -21.27
N PHE A 62 -5.37 -2.41 -22.32
CA PHE A 62 -5.04 -3.57 -23.15
C PHE A 62 -4.09 -4.50 -22.38
N VAL A 63 -4.51 -5.75 -22.21
CA VAL A 63 -3.72 -6.80 -21.57
C VAL A 63 -3.46 -7.91 -22.59
N PRO A 64 -2.18 -8.16 -22.95
CA PRO A 64 -1.85 -9.15 -23.96
C PRO A 64 -1.90 -10.59 -23.41
N LYS A 65 -2.07 -11.54 -24.32
CA LYS A 65 -1.83 -12.96 -24.09
C LYS A 65 -0.43 -13.19 -23.55
N GLY A 66 -0.30 -14.09 -22.59
CA GLY A 66 0.94 -14.38 -21.87
C GLY A 66 1.22 -13.43 -20.71
N TYR A 67 0.41 -12.39 -20.51
CA TYR A 67 0.49 -11.55 -19.32
C TYR A 67 0.31 -12.37 -18.05
N ARG A 68 1.19 -12.15 -17.07
CA ARG A 68 1.16 -12.79 -15.75
C ARG A 68 0.81 -11.77 -14.67
N THR A 69 -0.06 -12.16 -13.75
CA THR A 69 -0.47 -11.33 -12.60
C THR A 69 -0.62 -12.17 -11.35
N GLN A 70 -0.35 -11.58 -10.19
CA GLN A 70 -0.65 -12.16 -8.87
C GLN A 70 -1.99 -11.61 -8.34
N GLU A 71 -2.98 -11.48 -9.22
CA GLU A 71 -4.37 -11.15 -8.88
C GLU A 71 -5.22 -12.44 -8.82
N GLY A 72 -6.44 -12.34 -8.30
CA GLY A 72 -7.44 -13.41 -8.30
C GLY A 72 -7.71 -14.05 -6.94
N ASP A 73 -7.06 -13.55 -5.89
CA ASP A 73 -7.31 -13.94 -4.49
C ASP A 73 -8.44 -13.13 -3.84
N GLY A 74 -8.86 -12.02 -4.46
CA GLY A 74 -10.14 -11.34 -4.20
C GLY A 74 -11.29 -11.95 -5.01
N GLN A 75 -11.87 -11.17 -5.93
CA GLN A 75 -12.80 -11.73 -6.92
C GLN A 75 -12.04 -12.63 -7.92
N PRO A 76 -12.70 -13.66 -8.48
CA PRO A 76 -12.12 -14.46 -9.55
C PRO A 76 -11.72 -13.58 -10.74
N LEU A 77 -10.54 -13.85 -11.30
CA LEU A 77 -10.15 -13.29 -12.59
C LEU A 77 -11.09 -13.82 -13.71
N PRO A 78 -11.21 -13.10 -14.84
CA PRO A 78 -11.93 -13.60 -16.01
C PRO A 78 -11.43 -14.99 -16.47
N ASP A 79 -12.29 -15.78 -17.10
CA ASP A 79 -12.00 -17.18 -17.50
C ASP A 79 -10.79 -17.33 -18.44
N CYS A 80 -10.39 -16.26 -19.11
CA CYS A 80 -9.20 -16.23 -19.95
C CYS A 80 -7.88 -16.19 -19.15
N TYR A 81 -7.93 -16.11 -17.82
CA TYR A 81 -6.81 -16.30 -16.92
C TYR A 81 -6.80 -17.71 -16.35
N GLN A 82 -5.64 -18.37 -16.42
CA GLN A 82 -5.44 -19.67 -15.79
C GLN A 82 -4.41 -19.55 -14.65
N PRO A 83 -4.77 -19.91 -13.42
CA PRO A 83 -3.82 -20.01 -12.33
C PRO A 83 -2.69 -20.99 -12.65
N ASN A 84 -1.46 -20.58 -12.42
CA ASN A 84 -0.31 -21.43 -12.64
C ASN A 84 -0.30 -22.58 -11.61
N PRO A 85 0.13 -23.80 -12.02
CA PRO A 85 0.33 -24.89 -11.07
C PRO A 85 1.34 -24.53 -9.99
N VAL A 86 1.12 -25.01 -8.76
CA VAL A 86 2.10 -24.84 -7.68
C VAL A 86 3.34 -25.67 -7.98
N ALA A 87 4.52 -25.06 -7.88
CA ALA A 87 5.79 -25.79 -7.97
C ALA A 87 5.84 -26.90 -6.90
N PRO A 88 6.25 -28.14 -7.24
CA PRO A 88 6.24 -29.27 -6.29
C PRO A 88 6.97 -28.99 -4.97
N ALA A 89 8.10 -28.28 -5.04
CA ALA A 89 8.85 -27.87 -3.85
C ALA A 89 8.03 -26.95 -2.94
N PHE A 90 7.37 -25.93 -3.50
CA PHE A 90 6.52 -25.04 -2.71
C PHE A 90 5.26 -25.75 -2.19
N ALA A 91 4.67 -26.66 -2.96
CA ALA A 91 3.54 -27.46 -2.52
C ALA A 91 3.90 -28.36 -1.32
N ALA A 92 5.13 -28.88 -1.26
CA ALA A 92 5.65 -29.63 -0.12
C ALA A 92 5.81 -28.74 1.11
N VAL A 93 6.39 -27.53 0.95
CA VAL A 93 6.48 -26.52 2.02
C VAL A 93 5.12 -26.21 2.62
N LEU A 94 4.12 -25.87 1.78
CA LEU A 94 2.76 -25.60 2.25
C LEU A 94 2.14 -26.81 2.98
N GLY A 95 2.41 -28.03 2.49
CA GLY A 95 1.93 -29.26 3.12
C GLY A 95 2.55 -29.51 4.50
N GLU A 96 3.84 -29.20 4.68
CA GLU A 96 4.50 -29.31 5.98
C GLU A 96 4.03 -28.23 6.95
N LEU A 97 3.92 -26.98 6.51
CA LEU A 97 3.37 -25.89 7.32
C LEU A 97 1.94 -26.20 7.77
N SER A 98 1.10 -26.76 6.88
CA SER A 98 -0.27 -27.17 7.23
C SER A 98 -0.32 -28.27 8.29
N ARG A 99 0.64 -29.22 8.29
CA ARG A 99 0.72 -30.28 9.31
C ARG A 99 1.29 -29.76 10.64
N GLY A 100 2.19 -28.78 10.58
CA GLY A 100 2.80 -28.13 11.72
C GLY A 100 2.00 -26.94 12.29
N LEU A 101 0.76 -26.71 11.87
CA LEU A 101 -0.01 -25.54 12.29
C LEU A 101 -0.14 -25.40 13.82
N ASP A 102 -0.19 -26.53 14.54
CA ASP A 102 -0.35 -26.54 15.99
C ASP A 102 0.92 -26.12 16.74
N THR A 103 2.09 -26.19 16.11
CA THR A 103 3.37 -25.77 16.70
C THR A 103 3.66 -24.29 16.46
N ILE A 104 2.91 -23.66 15.54
CA ILE A 104 2.99 -22.24 15.24
C ILE A 104 2.29 -21.43 16.34
N SER A 105 2.98 -20.38 16.81
CA SER A 105 2.49 -19.46 17.85
C SER A 105 1.18 -18.80 17.45
N ARG A 106 0.37 -18.42 18.43
CA ARG A 106 -0.97 -17.84 18.19
C ARG A 106 -0.92 -16.62 17.28
N GLY A 107 0.09 -15.74 17.46
CA GLY A 107 0.26 -14.54 16.64
C GLY A 107 0.64 -14.86 15.20
N ALA A 108 1.57 -15.79 14.99
CA ALA A 108 2.04 -16.18 13.65
C ALA A 108 1.01 -17.02 12.88
N ARG A 109 0.11 -17.72 13.59
CA ARG A 109 -0.87 -18.61 12.97
C ARG A 109 -1.82 -17.89 12.02
N VAL A 110 -2.25 -16.66 12.34
CA VAL A 110 -3.19 -15.88 11.53
C VAL A 110 -2.63 -15.59 10.13
N PRO A 111 -1.46 -14.93 9.96
CA PRO A 111 -0.89 -14.72 8.64
C PRO A 111 -0.54 -16.04 7.93
N VAL A 112 -0.07 -17.06 8.65
CA VAL A 112 0.26 -18.36 8.03
C VAL A 112 -0.98 -19.07 7.47
N GLN A 113 -2.10 -19.06 8.20
CA GLN A 113 -3.36 -19.63 7.71
C GLN A 113 -3.87 -18.87 6.48
N ALA A 114 -3.73 -17.54 6.44
CA ALA A 114 -4.08 -16.75 5.27
C ALA A 114 -3.21 -17.08 4.05
N ILE A 115 -1.91 -17.35 4.24
CA ILE A 115 -1.02 -17.84 3.17
C ILE A 115 -1.50 -19.23 2.69
N LEU A 116 -1.73 -20.16 3.60
CA LEU A 116 -2.17 -21.53 3.26
C LEU A 116 -3.54 -21.54 2.54
N GLY A 117 -4.45 -20.64 2.91
CA GLY A 117 -5.78 -20.51 2.32
C GLY A 117 -5.80 -20.10 0.85
N ARG A 118 -4.69 -19.59 0.31
CA ARG A 118 -4.54 -19.28 -1.12
C ARG A 118 -4.34 -20.50 -2.00
N ARG A 119 -4.04 -21.66 -1.42
CA ARG A 119 -3.91 -22.92 -2.16
C ARG A 119 -5.30 -23.45 -2.55
N ARG A 120 -5.53 -23.63 -3.85
CA ARG A 120 -6.77 -24.17 -4.43
C ARG A 120 -6.45 -25.46 -5.19
N GLY A 121 -6.44 -26.58 -4.48
CA GLY A 121 -6.03 -27.88 -5.03
C GLY A 121 -4.57 -27.89 -5.49
N ALA A 122 -4.36 -27.91 -6.81
CA ALA A 122 -3.04 -27.93 -7.44
C ALA A 122 -2.50 -26.54 -7.83
N THR A 123 -3.24 -25.46 -7.53
CA THR A 123 -2.84 -24.07 -7.82
C THR A 123 -2.71 -23.24 -6.55
N PHE A 124 -2.01 -22.12 -6.65
CA PHE A 124 -1.86 -21.11 -5.60
C PHE A 124 -2.08 -19.75 -6.25
N VAL A 125 -2.98 -18.94 -5.68
CA VAL A 125 -3.48 -17.72 -6.33
C VAL A 125 -3.21 -16.51 -5.45
N GLY A 126 -2.73 -15.43 -6.06
CA GLY A 126 -2.50 -14.16 -5.38
C GLY A 126 -1.12 -14.06 -4.74
N ASP A 127 -0.67 -12.83 -4.52
CA ASP A 127 0.51 -12.56 -3.71
C ASP A 127 0.18 -12.72 -2.21
N PHE A 128 1.22 -12.85 -1.40
CA PHE A 128 1.10 -12.94 0.05
C PHE A 128 2.16 -12.11 0.78
N ALA A 129 2.65 -11.05 0.13
CA ALA A 129 3.63 -10.15 0.73
C ALA A 129 3.05 -9.45 1.97
N GLY A 130 1.76 -9.12 1.95
CA GLY A 130 1.07 -8.53 3.10
C GLY A 130 1.01 -9.46 4.32
N GLU A 131 0.84 -10.77 4.13
CA GLU A 131 0.89 -11.75 5.22
C GLU A 131 2.30 -11.93 5.76
N LEU A 132 3.33 -11.86 4.91
CA LEU A 132 4.73 -11.87 5.37
C LEU A 132 5.05 -10.63 6.20
N TRP A 133 4.57 -9.46 5.78
CA TRP A 133 4.68 -8.23 6.56
C TRP A 133 4.05 -8.39 7.93
N LYS A 134 2.85 -8.99 8.02
CA LYS A 134 2.18 -9.27 9.31
C LYS A 134 2.96 -10.27 10.15
N LEU A 135 3.50 -11.31 9.53
CA LEU A 135 4.30 -12.33 10.22
C LEU A 135 5.58 -11.74 10.82
N ASP A 136 6.21 -10.80 10.13
CA ASP A 136 7.42 -10.10 10.59
C ASP A 136 7.16 -9.22 11.84
N HIS A 137 5.93 -8.75 12.03
CA HIS A 137 5.52 -8.04 13.24
C HIS A 137 5.24 -8.97 14.43
N VAL A 138 5.25 -10.29 14.24
CA VAL A 138 5.05 -11.26 15.33
C VAL A 138 6.40 -11.55 16.00
N PRO A 139 6.49 -11.45 17.35
CA PRO A 139 7.69 -11.83 18.08
C PRO A 139 8.12 -13.27 17.78
N ARG A 140 9.43 -13.46 17.63
CA ARG A 140 10.05 -14.78 17.45
C ARG A 140 10.23 -15.51 18.79
N PRO A 141 10.33 -16.85 18.79
CA PRO A 141 10.19 -17.75 17.62
C PRO A 141 8.73 -17.86 17.14
N TRP A 142 8.54 -18.12 15.84
CA TRP A 142 7.20 -18.28 15.28
C TRP A 142 6.64 -19.69 15.49
N SER A 143 7.52 -20.68 15.66
CA SER A 143 7.16 -22.06 15.95
C SER A 143 8.01 -22.64 17.07
N THR A 144 7.45 -23.60 17.83
CA THR A 144 8.21 -24.41 18.78
C THR A 144 9.05 -25.50 18.09
N GLU A 145 8.80 -25.77 16.81
CA GLU A 145 9.57 -26.72 16.00
C GLU A 145 10.50 -25.98 15.03
N GLU A 146 11.80 -26.24 15.14
CA GLU A 146 12.86 -25.60 14.33
C GLU A 146 12.65 -25.80 12.82
N ARG A 147 12.19 -26.99 12.41
CA ARG A 147 11.87 -27.27 11.01
C ARG A 147 10.75 -26.37 10.49
N ILE A 148 9.68 -26.20 11.25
CA ILE A 148 8.54 -25.35 10.86
C ILE A 148 8.97 -23.88 10.84
N ASP A 149 9.76 -23.43 11.82
CA ASP A 149 10.30 -22.07 11.82
C ASP A 149 11.17 -21.80 10.58
N SER A 150 12.00 -22.77 10.20
CA SER A 150 12.85 -22.68 9.00
C SER A 150 12.02 -22.59 7.70
N LEU A 151 10.91 -23.34 7.60
CA LEU A 151 9.99 -23.24 6.47
C LEU A 151 9.28 -21.88 6.41
N LEU A 152 8.89 -21.33 7.56
CA LEU A 152 8.29 -19.99 7.64
C LEU A 152 9.29 -18.92 7.16
N GLN A 153 10.56 -19.03 7.54
CA GLN A 153 11.62 -18.17 7.01
C GLN A 153 11.78 -18.32 5.49
N GLY A 154 11.68 -19.55 4.98
CA GLY A 154 11.74 -19.83 3.54
C GLY A 154 10.62 -19.17 2.73
N LEU A 155 9.48 -18.82 3.34
CA LEU A 155 8.42 -18.08 2.63
C LEU A 155 8.89 -16.70 2.17
N PHE A 156 9.79 -16.04 2.91
CA PHE A 156 10.34 -14.72 2.59
C PHE A 156 11.24 -14.71 1.35
N THR A 157 11.67 -15.88 0.86
CA THR A 157 12.46 -16.01 -0.38
C THR A 157 11.69 -16.65 -1.52
N ALA A 158 10.49 -17.18 -1.26
CA ALA A 158 9.67 -17.86 -2.26
C ALA A 158 8.57 -16.96 -2.85
N TYR A 159 8.03 -16.02 -2.07
CA TYR A 159 6.76 -15.34 -2.37
C TYR A 159 6.70 -14.60 -3.72
N ARG A 160 7.83 -14.07 -4.19
CA ARG A 160 7.90 -13.33 -5.48
C ARG A 160 7.58 -14.20 -6.69
N GLU A 161 7.73 -15.52 -6.58
CA GLU A 161 7.59 -16.47 -7.69
C GLU A 161 6.26 -17.25 -7.68
N GLN A 162 5.42 -17.05 -6.66
CA GLN A 162 4.19 -17.82 -6.46
C GLN A 162 2.94 -17.01 -6.78
N GLY A 163 1.79 -17.66 -6.90
CA GLY A 163 0.50 -16.94 -6.96
C GLY A 163 0.10 -16.39 -8.32
N PHE A 164 0.86 -16.70 -9.37
CA PHE A 164 0.60 -16.15 -10.69
C PHE A 164 -0.55 -16.85 -11.41
N SER A 165 -1.34 -16.06 -12.11
CA SER A 165 -2.24 -16.50 -13.19
C SER A 165 -1.73 -15.95 -14.52
N THR A 166 -1.84 -16.75 -15.59
CA THR A 166 -1.41 -16.37 -16.95
C THR A 166 -2.63 -16.17 -17.85
N LYS A 167 -2.65 -15.05 -18.59
CA LYS A 167 -3.71 -14.72 -19.55
C LYS A 167 -3.50 -15.45 -20.88
N ASN A 168 -4.58 -15.94 -21.48
CA ASN A 168 -4.53 -16.78 -22.69
C ASN A 168 -5.00 -16.09 -23.99
N GLU A 169 -5.51 -14.87 -23.90
CA GLU A 169 -5.98 -14.08 -25.05
C GLU A 169 -5.58 -12.62 -24.91
N ASP A 170 -5.68 -11.84 -25.98
CA ASP A 170 -5.53 -10.39 -25.94
C ASP A 170 -6.89 -9.75 -25.68
N SER A 171 -6.99 -8.81 -24.74
CA SER A 171 -8.24 -8.07 -24.54
C SER A 171 -8.03 -6.70 -23.91
N PHE A 172 -9.00 -5.80 -24.09
CA PHE A 172 -9.15 -4.64 -23.23
C PHE A 172 -9.90 -5.07 -21.96
N GLU A 173 -9.43 -4.60 -20.81
CA GLU A 173 -9.96 -4.99 -19.51
C GLU A 173 -10.26 -3.78 -18.63
N PRO A 174 -11.38 -3.79 -17.89
CA PRO A 174 -11.86 -2.61 -17.18
C PRO A 174 -10.90 -2.17 -16.08
N VAL A 175 -10.74 -0.84 -15.97
CA VAL A 175 -10.03 -0.15 -14.89
C VAL A 175 -10.88 1.01 -14.37
N ILE A 176 -10.83 1.23 -13.06
CA ILE A 176 -11.59 2.29 -12.37
C ILE A 176 -10.68 3.07 -11.40
N ALA A 177 -11.20 4.15 -10.83
CA ALA A 177 -10.52 4.88 -9.76
C ALA A 177 -10.07 3.94 -8.62
N GLY A 178 -8.83 4.06 -8.17
CA GLY A 178 -8.16 3.18 -7.23
C GLY A 178 -7.27 2.12 -7.89
N ASP A 179 -7.49 1.75 -9.15
CA ASP A 179 -6.61 0.83 -9.86
C ASP A 179 -5.27 1.50 -10.21
N GLN A 180 -4.24 0.65 -10.39
CA GLN A 180 -2.88 1.07 -10.67
C GLN A 180 -2.40 0.52 -12.02
N LEU A 181 -1.75 1.38 -12.81
CA LEU A 181 -1.01 1.01 -14.01
C LEU A 181 0.47 1.37 -13.87
N ILE A 182 1.37 0.68 -14.57
CA ILE A 182 2.82 0.93 -14.53
C ILE A 182 3.43 0.84 -15.93
N ALA A 183 4.05 1.92 -16.39
CA ALA A 183 4.91 1.91 -17.57
C ALA A 183 6.38 1.94 -17.14
N CYS A 184 7.23 1.17 -17.83
CA CYS A 184 8.66 1.07 -17.51
C CYS A 184 9.50 1.21 -18.77
N ALA A 185 10.52 2.08 -18.71
CA ALA A 185 11.43 2.34 -19.81
C ALA A 185 10.67 2.59 -21.12
N ASP A 186 10.93 1.76 -22.12
CA ASP A 186 10.34 1.88 -23.46
C ASP A 186 8.99 1.14 -23.60
N ASN A 187 8.49 0.52 -22.52
CA ASN A 187 7.19 -0.14 -22.54
C ASN A 187 6.06 0.90 -22.53
N ALA A 188 5.11 0.70 -23.43
CA ALA A 188 3.92 1.49 -23.59
C ALA A 188 2.67 0.67 -23.23
N ILE A 189 1.75 1.28 -22.47
CA ILE A 189 0.47 0.67 -22.14
C ILE A 189 -0.62 1.32 -23.00
N ARG A 190 -1.34 0.50 -23.77
CA ARG A 190 -2.51 0.97 -24.52
C ARG A 190 -3.72 1.02 -23.60
N VAL A 191 -4.42 2.13 -23.60
CA VAL A 191 -5.62 2.36 -22.79
C VAL A 191 -6.70 3.01 -23.62
N ARG A 192 -7.96 2.89 -23.17
CA ARG A 192 -9.08 3.66 -23.72
C ARG A 192 -10.09 4.03 -22.64
N GLY A 193 -10.90 5.04 -22.89
CA GLY A 193 -11.98 5.46 -21.98
C GLY A 193 -11.87 6.93 -21.57
N ARG A 194 -12.34 7.25 -20.36
CA ARG A 194 -12.28 8.61 -19.82
C ARG A 194 -11.92 8.58 -18.34
N PHE A 195 -10.64 8.82 -18.04
CA PHE A 195 -10.13 8.78 -16.67
C PHE A 195 -8.94 9.72 -16.47
N GLN A 196 -8.63 9.98 -15.21
CA GLN A 196 -7.50 10.81 -14.80
C GLN A 196 -6.63 10.05 -13.80
N CYS A 197 -5.32 10.22 -13.94
CA CYS A 197 -4.31 9.60 -13.10
C CYS A 197 -3.45 10.65 -12.41
N LEU A 198 -3.15 10.41 -11.13
CA LEU A 198 -1.94 10.92 -10.51
C LEU A 198 -0.81 10.00 -10.94
N THR A 199 0.33 10.57 -11.31
CA THR A 199 1.48 9.79 -11.75
C THR A 199 2.72 10.17 -10.99
N MET A 200 3.54 9.16 -10.71
CA MET A 200 4.87 9.33 -10.15
C MET A 200 5.86 8.50 -10.93
N GLU A 201 6.93 9.12 -11.41
CA GLU A 201 8.00 8.45 -12.13
C GLU A 201 9.31 8.48 -11.36
N ASN A 202 9.89 7.31 -11.14
CA ASN A 202 11.28 7.20 -10.71
C ASN A 202 12.18 7.13 -11.95
N VAL A 203 12.86 8.23 -12.25
CA VAL A 203 13.67 8.37 -13.48
C VAL A 203 14.90 7.46 -13.50
N ARG A 204 15.30 6.93 -12.33
CA ARG A 204 16.47 6.05 -12.18
C ARG A 204 16.10 4.57 -12.26
N ARG A 205 14.81 4.23 -12.18
CA ARG A 205 14.35 2.84 -12.16
C ARG A 205 13.71 2.49 -13.49
N ARG A 206 14.20 1.47 -14.19
CA ARG A 206 13.71 1.10 -15.53
C ARG A 206 12.84 -0.14 -15.58
N THR A 207 12.58 -0.78 -14.43
CA THR A 207 11.85 -2.05 -14.34
C THR A 207 10.87 -2.07 -13.18
N SER A 208 9.74 -2.75 -13.39
CA SER A 208 8.78 -3.07 -12.33
C SER A 208 9.00 -4.50 -11.86
N HIS A 209 8.79 -4.72 -10.56
CA HIS A 209 8.77 -6.06 -9.95
C HIS A 209 7.34 -6.59 -9.78
N VAL A 210 6.33 -5.74 -10.00
CA VAL A 210 4.91 -6.11 -10.08
C VAL A 210 4.41 -6.00 -11.52
N SER A 211 3.31 -6.68 -11.81
CA SER A 211 2.65 -6.63 -13.11
C SER A 211 2.15 -5.22 -13.45
N PHE A 212 2.07 -4.87 -14.74
CA PHE A 212 1.81 -3.49 -15.17
C PHE A 212 0.38 -2.98 -14.91
N VAL A 213 -0.53 -3.85 -14.51
CA VAL A 213 -1.90 -3.51 -14.11
C VAL A 213 -2.20 -4.23 -12.79
N ARG A 214 -2.77 -3.51 -11.83
CA ARG A 214 -3.27 -4.04 -10.56
C ARG A 214 -4.65 -3.46 -10.32
N ARG A 215 -5.66 -4.33 -10.31
CA ARG A 215 -7.06 -3.97 -10.18
C ARG A 215 -7.58 -4.42 -8.83
N LEU A 216 -8.09 -3.46 -8.09
CA LEU A 216 -8.49 -3.63 -6.70
C LEU A 216 -9.51 -4.75 -6.50
N ARG A 217 -10.44 -4.93 -7.44
CA ARG A 217 -11.47 -5.96 -7.34
C ARG A 217 -10.94 -7.39 -7.26
N TYR A 218 -9.78 -7.66 -7.85
CA TYR A 218 -9.21 -9.00 -7.91
C TYR A 218 -8.21 -9.28 -6.79
N LEU A 219 -7.96 -8.33 -5.91
CA LEU A 219 -7.05 -8.48 -4.78
C LEU A 219 -7.82 -8.84 -3.51
N ALA A 220 -7.22 -9.67 -2.67
CA ALA A 220 -7.79 -10.02 -1.38
C ALA A 220 -7.87 -8.82 -0.43
N ASP A 221 -8.98 -8.72 0.30
CA ASP A 221 -9.15 -7.78 1.40
C ASP A 221 -8.26 -8.16 2.59
N THR A 222 -7.41 -7.24 3.04
CA THR A 222 -6.49 -7.47 4.17
C THR A 222 -6.46 -6.27 5.13
N ALA A 223 -6.65 -6.51 6.44
CA ALA A 223 -6.59 -5.48 7.50
C ALA A 223 -5.14 -5.03 7.86
N GLY A 224 -4.94 -3.83 8.43
CA GLY A 224 -3.65 -3.29 8.95
C GLY A 224 -3.50 -1.74 8.89
N GLY A 225 -2.32 -1.18 9.18
CA GLY A 225 -2.03 0.28 9.06
C GLY A 225 -3.11 1.17 9.71
N CYS A 226 -3.56 2.19 8.96
CA CYS A 226 -4.62 3.14 9.34
C CYS A 226 -6.00 2.53 9.67
N ASN A 227 -6.22 1.22 9.48
CA ASN A 227 -7.43 0.51 9.90
C ASN A 227 -7.09 -0.93 10.35
N PRO A 228 -6.77 -1.15 11.65
CA PRO A 228 -6.36 -2.44 12.17
C PRO A 228 -7.51 -3.44 12.38
N ASP A 229 -8.78 -3.02 12.45
CA ASP A 229 -9.93 -3.89 12.75
C ASP A 229 -11.26 -3.44 12.10
N PHE A 230 -12.10 -4.42 11.73
CA PHE A 230 -13.45 -4.34 11.12
C PHE A 230 -13.56 -3.75 9.69
N ASP A 231 -14.30 -4.45 8.82
CA ASP A 231 -14.60 -4.08 7.42
C ASP A 231 -13.37 -3.62 6.59
N PRO A 232 -12.36 -4.50 6.40
CA PRO A 232 -11.12 -4.17 5.69
C PRO A 232 -11.42 -3.91 4.22
N PHE A 233 -11.74 -2.67 3.85
CA PHE A 233 -12.00 -2.34 2.46
C PHE A 233 -10.69 -2.12 1.68
N ARG A 234 -10.35 -3.14 0.87
CA ARG A 234 -9.47 -3.24 -0.31
C ARG A 234 -8.16 -2.48 -0.35
N ARG A 235 -7.09 -3.19 0.03
CA ARG A 235 -5.70 -2.82 -0.25
C ARG A 235 -5.25 -3.16 -1.67
N LEU A 236 -4.57 -2.22 -2.34
CA LEU A 236 -3.50 -2.55 -3.29
C LEU A 236 -2.32 -3.11 -2.47
N PRO A 237 -1.48 -4.02 -3.02
CA PRO A 237 -0.61 -4.85 -2.19
C PRO A 237 0.27 -4.02 -1.25
N LEU A 238 0.35 -4.38 0.04
CA LEU A 238 1.41 -3.88 0.92
C LEU A 238 2.73 -4.51 0.48
N THR A 239 3.25 -4.01 -0.63
CA THR A 239 4.51 -4.40 -1.28
C THR A 239 5.73 -3.88 -0.53
N TRP A 240 5.89 -4.20 0.76
CA TRP A 240 7.26 -4.28 1.24
C TRP A 240 7.84 -5.60 0.76
N TYR A 241 8.54 -5.55 -0.37
CA TYR A 241 9.31 -6.66 -0.86
C TYR A 241 10.58 -6.78 -0.01
N TYR A 242 10.61 -7.79 0.85
CA TYR A 242 11.82 -8.16 1.60
C TYR A 242 12.99 -8.38 0.66
N ASN A 243 14.11 -7.69 0.93
CA ASN A 243 15.31 -7.75 0.11
C ASN A 243 15.89 -9.17 0.06
N TYR A 244 16.25 -9.59 -1.15
CA TYR A 244 17.11 -10.75 -1.34
C TYR A 244 18.57 -10.38 -1.08
N PRO A 245 19.45 -11.36 -0.78
CA PRO A 245 20.87 -11.08 -0.57
C PRO A 245 21.47 -10.26 -1.73
N GLY A 246 22.00 -9.08 -1.42
CA GLY A 246 22.60 -8.14 -2.38
C GLY A 246 21.67 -7.04 -2.93
N GLU A 247 20.37 -7.06 -2.60
CA GLU A 247 19.45 -5.95 -2.89
C GLU A 247 19.58 -4.83 -1.86
N MET A 248 19.44 -3.57 -2.31
CA MET A 248 19.47 -2.40 -1.42
C MET A 248 18.07 -2.05 -0.92
N ASP A 249 18.02 -1.66 0.35
CA ASP A 249 16.90 -1.16 1.17
C ASP A 249 15.63 -0.71 0.42
N ASP A 250 15.58 0.55 0.00
CA ASP A 250 14.40 1.14 -0.66
C ASP A 250 14.23 0.66 -2.12
N GLY A 251 15.12 -0.20 -2.62
CA GLY A 251 15.32 -0.50 -4.04
C GLY A 251 14.04 -0.85 -4.81
N LEU A 252 13.46 -2.03 -4.54
CA LEU A 252 12.17 -2.42 -5.13
C LEU A 252 11.02 -1.58 -4.57
N ASN A 253 11.15 -1.18 -3.31
CA ASN A 253 10.11 -0.54 -2.51
C ASN A 253 10.14 0.99 -2.64
N TRP A 254 10.55 1.56 -3.77
CA TRP A 254 10.73 3.01 -3.87
C TRP A 254 9.40 3.78 -3.78
N VAL A 255 8.29 3.14 -4.20
CA VAL A 255 6.93 3.63 -4.00
C VAL A 255 6.00 2.46 -3.76
N ASN A 256 4.99 2.69 -2.94
CA ASN A 256 3.92 1.75 -2.71
C ASN A 256 2.61 2.51 -2.54
N SER A 257 1.50 1.80 -2.70
CA SER A 257 0.17 2.35 -2.50
C SER A 257 -0.79 1.29 -1.98
N HIS A 258 -1.65 1.66 -1.04
CA HIS A 258 -2.81 0.85 -0.71
C HIS A 258 -4.07 1.72 -0.70
N VAL A 259 -5.16 1.17 -1.22
CA VAL A 259 -6.47 1.77 -1.05
C VAL A 259 -7.05 1.32 0.29
N VAL A 260 -7.74 2.22 0.98
CA VAL A 260 -8.31 1.95 2.30
C VAL A 260 -9.50 2.87 2.55
N ASN A 261 -10.56 2.29 3.11
CA ASN A 261 -11.58 3.05 3.80
C ASN A 261 -11.17 3.17 5.27
N ILE A 262 -11.09 4.40 5.78
CA ILE A 262 -10.61 4.73 7.12
C ILE A 262 -11.79 5.24 7.96
N PRO A 263 -12.50 4.38 8.71
CA PRO A 263 -13.48 4.82 9.69
C PRO A 263 -12.81 5.57 10.84
N LYS A 264 -13.46 6.63 11.33
CA LYS A 264 -12.95 7.38 12.49
C LYS A 264 -12.73 6.48 13.72
N GLU A 265 -13.61 5.50 13.94
CA GLU A 265 -13.61 4.64 15.14
C GLU A 265 -12.38 3.75 15.24
N THR A 266 -11.82 3.34 14.09
CA THR A 266 -10.71 2.38 14.01
C THR A 266 -9.43 3.02 13.49
N SER A 267 -9.44 4.31 13.11
CA SER A 267 -8.24 5.00 12.68
C SER A 267 -7.35 5.42 13.85
N PRO A 268 -6.08 4.97 13.93
CA PRO A 268 -5.14 5.46 14.91
C PRO A 268 -4.44 6.76 14.46
N ALA A 269 -4.11 7.62 15.42
CA ALA A 269 -3.13 8.66 15.19
C ALA A 269 -1.72 8.06 15.20
N HIS A 270 -0.92 8.35 14.18
CA HIS A 270 0.43 7.82 14.03
C HIS A 270 1.37 8.80 13.33
N PHE A 271 2.66 8.48 13.30
CA PHE A 271 3.64 9.20 12.49
C PHE A 271 4.69 8.25 11.91
N HIS A 272 5.36 8.74 10.87
CA HIS A 272 6.60 8.17 10.35
C HIS A 272 7.78 9.02 10.83
N PRO A 273 8.88 8.44 11.32
CA PRO A 273 9.98 9.22 11.86
C PRO A 273 10.65 10.13 10.81
N PRO A 274 11.21 11.28 11.22
CA PRO A 274 11.98 12.17 10.34
C PRO A 274 13.34 11.60 9.92
N ARG A 275 13.72 10.42 10.44
CA ARG A 275 14.93 9.68 10.10
C ARG A 275 14.54 8.34 9.46
N GLY A 276 15.38 7.81 8.58
CA GLY A 276 15.19 6.45 8.05
C GLY A 276 15.41 5.43 9.16
N ILE A 277 14.33 4.88 9.72
CA ILE A 277 14.36 3.85 10.78
C ILE A 277 14.02 2.46 10.20
N GLY A 278 14.61 1.39 10.75
CA GLY A 278 14.34 -0.01 10.41
C GLY A 278 15.59 -0.76 9.93
N ALA A 279 15.52 -2.09 9.85
CA ALA A 279 16.66 -2.97 9.49
C ALA A 279 17.34 -2.62 8.16
N ALA A 280 16.62 -1.91 7.29
CA ALA A 280 17.01 -1.50 5.95
C ALA A 280 17.20 0.03 5.84
N GLY A 281 17.82 0.74 6.79
CA GLY A 281 18.28 2.14 6.59
C GLY A 281 17.38 3.08 5.76
N GLY A 282 17.90 3.76 4.73
CA GLY A 282 17.09 4.42 3.70
C GLY A 282 16.59 5.85 4.00
N ILE A 283 15.76 6.37 3.10
CA ILE A 283 15.17 7.72 3.24
C ILE A 283 13.97 7.69 4.21
N PRO A 284 13.70 8.80 4.94
CA PRO A 284 12.52 8.90 5.79
C PRO A 284 11.22 8.69 4.99
N GLN A 285 10.30 7.88 5.53
CA GLN A 285 9.03 7.58 4.89
C GLN A 285 8.11 8.78 4.90
N ARG A 286 7.66 9.16 3.70
CA ARG A 286 6.62 10.15 3.44
C ARG A 286 5.32 9.43 3.16
N GLU A 287 4.22 9.97 3.66
CA GLU A 287 2.89 9.48 3.36
C GLU A 287 2.11 10.53 2.57
N MET A 288 1.26 10.07 1.64
CA MET A 288 0.43 10.93 0.82
C MET A 288 -0.97 10.31 0.69
N TYR A 289 -2.02 11.14 0.73
CA TYR A 289 -3.38 10.69 0.47
C TYR A 289 -3.84 11.17 -0.90
N LEU A 290 -4.25 10.23 -1.74
CA LEU A 290 -5.03 10.49 -2.93
C LEU A 290 -6.49 10.15 -2.61
N VAL A 291 -7.31 11.18 -2.37
CA VAL A 291 -8.69 10.99 -1.91
C VAL A 291 -9.57 10.51 -3.05
N LEU A 292 -10.19 9.35 -2.87
CA LEU A 292 -11.01 8.66 -3.86
C LEU A 292 -12.50 8.89 -3.60
N ASP A 293 -13.33 8.67 -4.63
CA ASP A 293 -14.78 8.71 -4.48
C ASP A 293 -15.30 7.36 -3.93
N PRO A 294 -15.85 7.33 -2.70
CA PRO A 294 -16.42 6.10 -2.12
C PRO A 294 -17.58 5.53 -2.95
N ALA A 295 -18.27 6.36 -3.74
CA ALA A 295 -19.36 5.91 -4.61
C ALA A 295 -18.87 4.96 -5.73
N ALA A 296 -17.61 5.10 -6.18
CA ALA A 296 -17.01 4.21 -7.16
C ALA A 296 -16.98 2.74 -6.70
N TYR A 297 -17.04 2.52 -5.38
CA TYR A 297 -17.04 1.21 -4.74
C TYR A 297 -18.31 0.87 -3.98
N ARG A 298 -19.35 1.72 -4.10
CA ARG A 298 -20.62 1.58 -3.36
C ARG A 298 -20.41 1.52 -1.84
N LEU A 299 -19.39 2.22 -1.35
CA LEU A 299 -19.15 2.33 0.08
C LEU A 299 -20.21 3.23 0.71
N ASN A 300 -20.81 2.75 1.80
CA ASN A 300 -21.75 3.56 2.57
C ASN A 300 -20.95 4.45 3.55
N THR A 301 -20.87 5.74 3.24
CA THR A 301 -20.20 6.73 4.10
C THR A 301 -21.10 7.24 5.23
N TRP A 302 -22.38 6.87 5.27
CA TRP A 302 -23.36 7.34 6.25
C TRP A 302 -23.45 8.87 6.36
N GLY A 303 -23.08 9.60 5.29
CA GLY A 303 -23.04 11.05 5.26
C GLY A 303 -21.95 11.69 6.14
N ARG A 304 -20.99 10.90 6.63
CA ARG A 304 -19.87 11.40 7.44
C ARG A 304 -18.94 12.29 6.62
N GLU A 305 -18.37 13.31 7.27
CA GLU A 305 -17.45 14.24 6.65
C GLU A 305 -16.01 13.74 6.75
N ALA A 306 -15.39 13.50 5.59
CA ALA A 306 -14.00 13.08 5.51
C ALA A 306 -13.04 14.21 5.90
N SER A 307 -12.04 13.90 6.73
CA SER A 307 -10.99 14.86 7.09
C SER A 307 -9.65 14.20 7.44
N LEU A 308 -8.58 15.01 7.47
CA LEU A 308 -7.27 14.66 8.01
C LEU A 308 -7.01 15.49 9.26
N LEU A 309 -6.65 14.85 10.37
CA LEU A 309 -6.01 15.51 11.49
C LEU A 309 -4.49 15.44 11.30
N ALA A 310 -3.79 16.55 11.56
CA ALA A 310 -2.35 16.63 11.50
C ALA A 310 -1.76 17.31 12.76
N PHE A 311 -0.62 16.80 13.21
CA PHE A 311 0.17 17.25 14.34
C PHE A 311 1.57 17.62 13.82
N PRO A 312 1.77 18.88 13.37
CA PRO A 312 2.99 19.31 12.69
C PRO A 312 4.22 19.41 13.61
N ASP A 313 4.00 19.41 14.93
CA ASP A 313 5.06 19.38 15.94
C ASP A 313 4.77 18.31 16.99
N LEU A 314 5.46 17.17 16.86
CA LEU A 314 5.33 16.04 17.80
C LEU A 314 5.83 16.37 19.21
N ARG A 315 6.58 17.46 19.40
CA ARG A 315 6.98 17.95 20.74
C ARG A 315 5.88 18.74 21.43
N ASN A 316 4.83 19.12 20.71
CA ASN A 316 3.69 19.87 21.23
C ASN A 316 2.38 19.38 20.62
N LEU A 317 1.84 18.29 21.18
CA LEU A 317 0.60 17.66 20.72
C LEU A 317 -0.67 18.48 20.98
N HIS A 318 -0.58 19.65 21.65
CA HIS A 318 -1.70 20.60 21.70
C HIS A 318 -1.93 21.29 20.35
N CYS A 319 -0.87 21.46 19.56
CA CYS A 319 -0.93 22.07 18.24
C CYS A 319 -1.34 21.04 17.20
N HIS A 320 -2.56 21.16 16.68
CA HIS A 320 -3.07 20.32 15.61
C HIS A 320 -3.88 21.11 14.59
N GLU A 321 -4.01 20.55 13.40
CA GLU A 321 -4.77 21.08 12.28
C GLU A 321 -5.79 20.03 11.83
N GLN A 322 -6.94 20.47 11.34
CA GLN A 322 -7.92 19.60 10.69
C GLN A 322 -8.22 20.11 9.29
N HIS A 323 -8.05 19.23 8.31
CA HIS A 323 -8.22 19.53 6.89
C HIS A 323 -9.41 18.74 6.34
N ALA A 324 -10.43 19.43 5.85
CA ALA A 324 -11.57 18.76 5.19
C ALA A 324 -11.12 18.13 3.87
N LEU A 325 -11.52 16.88 3.63
CA LEU A 325 -11.12 16.11 2.46
C LEU A 325 -12.30 15.85 1.52
N ARG A 326 -12.01 15.83 0.21
CA ARG A 326 -12.99 15.54 -0.86
C ARG A 326 -12.33 14.73 -1.96
N PRO A 327 -13.08 13.88 -2.70
CA PRO A 327 -12.54 13.16 -3.85
C PRO A 327 -11.80 14.07 -4.83
N GLY A 328 -10.65 13.60 -5.32
CA GLY A 328 -9.74 14.35 -6.19
C GLY A 328 -8.79 15.31 -5.46
N MET A 329 -8.77 15.30 -4.12
CA MET A 329 -7.72 15.96 -3.34
C MET A 329 -6.46 15.09 -3.23
N PHE A 330 -5.31 15.74 -3.18
CA PHE A 330 -4.02 15.15 -2.87
C PHE A 330 -3.42 15.82 -1.64
N VAL A 331 -2.99 15.00 -0.69
CA VAL A 331 -2.34 15.42 0.55
C VAL A 331 -0.91 14.90 0.52
N TYR A 332 0.05 15.76 0.85
CA TYR A 332 1.42 15.35 1.15
C TYR A 332 1.69 15.56 2.65
N ILE A 333 2.09 14.48 3.33
CA ILE A 333 2.37 14.43 4.76
C ILE A 333 3.88 14.17 4.93
N PRO A 334 4.66 15.18 5.34
CA PRO A 334 6.10 15.01 5.52
C PRO A 334 6.43 14.10 6.72
N PRO A 335 7.62 13.47 6.73
CA PRO A 335 8.08 12.67 7.84
C PRO A 335 8.18 13.52 9.12
N GLY A 336 7.97 12.91 10.28
CA GLY A 336 7.91 13.57 11.58
C GLY A 336 6.62 14.33 11.84
N THR A 337 5.57 14.10 11.04
CA THR A 337 4.24 14.69 11.23
C THR A 337 3.27 13.64 11.74
N GLY A 338 2.69 13.87 12.92
CA GLY A 338 1.59 13.04 13.41
C GLY A 338 0.36 13.27 12.55
N HIS A 339 -0.40 12.23 12.25
CA HIS A 339 -1.60 12.36 11.44
C HIS A 339 -2.60 11.23 11.67
N ARG A 340 -3.85 11.49 11.27
CA ARG A 340 -4.97 10.55 11.37
C ARG A 340 -6.02 10.85 10.30
N GLY A 341 -6.35 9.89 9.45
CA GLY A 341 -7.49 9.98 8.52
C GLY A 341 -8.82 9.73 9.25
N LEU A 342 -9.86 10.48 8.92
CA LEU A 342 -11.18 10.36 9.53
C LEU A 342 -12.26 10.21 8.46
N ASP A 343 -12.99 9.09 8.50
CA ASP A 343 -14.11 8.76 7.61
C ASP A 343 -13.80 9.00 6.12
N VAL A 344 -12.58 8.63 5.71
CA VAL A 344 -12.03 8.96 4.39
C VAL A 344 -11.71 7.69 3.60
N PHE A 345 -12.07 7.70 2.31
CA PHE A 345 -11.66 6.69 1.35
C PHE A 345 -10.49 7.21 0.52
N VAL A 346 -9.32 6.60 0.66
CA VAL A 346 -8.06 7.11 0.08
C VAL A 346 -7.25 6.00 -0.56
N ASN A 347 -6.45 6.36 -1.55
CA ASN A 347 -5.23 5.64 -1.87
C ASN A 347 -4.07 6.27 -1.09
N VAL A 348 -3.57 5.57 -0.08
CA VAL A 348 -2.39 5.98 0.69
C VAL A 348 -1.16 5.59 -0.10
N LEU A 349 -0.35 6.56 -0.48
CA LEU A 349 0.92 6.37 -1.19
C LEU A 349 2.06 6.64 -0.23
N THR A 350 3.17 5.88 -0.33
CA THR A 350 4.36 6.18 0.47
C THR A 350 5.65 6.13 -0.35
N ILE A 351 6.62 6.95 0.05
CA ILE A 351 8.00 6.96 -0.47
C ILE A 351 8.97 6.95 0.72
N PRO A 352 9.76 5.89 0.93
CA PRO A 352 9.65 4.60 0.25
C PRO A 352 8.32 3.91 0.63
N GLY A 353 8.06 2.75 0.06
CA GLY A 353 6.92 1.90 0.38
C GLY A 353 6.81 1.58 1.87
N PHE A 354 5.62 1.17 2.33
CA PHE A 354 5.29 0.88 3.74
C PHE A 354 6.33 -0.02 4.45
N LYS A 355 7.31 0.62 5.08
CA LYS A 355 8.44 -0.06 5.67
C LYS A 355 8.03 -0.75 6.99
N PRO A 356 8.36 -2.05 7.19
CA PRO A 356 8.11 -2.73 8.45
C PRO A 356 8.69 -1.95 9.62
N HIS A 357 7.93 -1.86 10.71
CA HIS A 357 8.33 -1.16 11.93
C HIS A 357 8.65 0.34 11.75
N ASN A 358 8.05 1.01 10.76
CA ASN A 358 8.27 2.45 10.51
C ASN A 358 7.02 3.31 10.83
N GLU A 359 5.99 2.74 11.43
CA GLU A 359 4.75 3.41 11.83
C GLU A 359 4.65 3.40 13.35
N TYR A 360 4.46 4.58 13.97
CA TYR A 360 4.44 4.75 15.42
C TYR A 360 3.15 5.40 15.89
N TYR A 361 2.43 4.72 16.78
CA TYR A 361 1.09 5.13 17.22
C TYR A 361 1.12 6.05 18.44
N ILE A 362 0.50 7.23 18.32
CA ILE A 362 0.64 8.35 19.26
C ILE A 362 -0.64 8.68 20.04
N ASP A 363 -1.74 7.92 19.88
CA ASP A 363 -3.01 8.20 20.57
C ASP A 363 -2.86 8.28 22.10
N ARG A 364 -2.02 7.42 22.68
CA ARG A 364 -1.69 7.48 24.12
C ARG A 364 -0.97 8.77 24.51
N ASP A 365 0.01 9.19 23.71
CA ASP A 365 0.79 10.40 24.00
C ASP A 365 -0.07 11.66 23.84
N ILE A 366 -0.98 11.68 22.85
CA ILE A 366 -1.96 12.77 22.70
C ILE A 366 -2.85 12.83 23.96
N ARG A 367 -3.43 11.70 24.39
CA ARG A 367 -4.28 11.64 25.59
C ARG A 367 -3.52 12.14 26.82
N ASP A 368 -2.34 11.58 27.08
CA ASP A 368 -1.57 11.81 28.31
C ASP A 368 -1.05 13.24 28.41
N THR A 369 -0.57 13.80 27.29
CA THR A 369 -0.02 15.16 27.24
C THR A 369 -1.12 16.23 27.28
N THR A 370 -2.25 15.98 26.62
CA THR A 370 -3.31 17.00 26.46
C THR A 370 -4.45 16.85 27.46
N GLY A 371 -4.43 15.84 28.32
CA GLY A 371 -5.56 15.52 29.20
C GLY A 371 -6.83 15.15 28.42
N GLY A 372 -6.68 14.66 27.19
CA GLY A 372 -7.77 14.29 26.30
C GLY A 372 -8.52 15.46 25.64
N THR A 373 -8.02 16.69 25.71
CA THR A 373 -8.69 17.85 25.09
C THR A 373 -8.51 17.92 23.57
N VAL A 374 -7.51 17.23 23.04
CA VAL A 374 -7.22 17.15 21.60
C VAL A 374 -7.73 15.82 21.04
N PRO A 375 -8.21 15.75 19.79
CA PRO A 375 -8.73 14.50 19.24
C PRO A 375 -7.69 13.36 19.21
N TYR A 376 -8.05 12.21 19.78
CA TYR A 376 -7.31 10.93 19.73
C TYR A 376 -8.29 9.77 19.54
N ASN A 377 -7.79 8.56 19.34
CA ASN A 377 -8.60 7.33 19.33
C ASN A 377 -8.51 6.62 20.69
N GLU A 378 -9.60 6.68 21.45
CA GLU A 378 -9.68 6.04 22.77
C GLU A 378 -9.60 4.51 22.72
N ASN A 379 -9.97 3.90 21.59
CA ASN A 379 -9.96 2.44 21.42
C ASN A 379 -8.56 1.89 21.12
N LEU A 380 -7.59 2.75 20.80
CA LEU A 380 -6.26 2.35 20.30
C LEU A 380 -5.11 2.83 21.19
N LEU A 381 -5.41 3.16 22.44
CA LEU A 381 -4.40 3.63 23.40
C LEU A 381 -3.32 2.58 23.68
N ASP A 382 -3.64 1.30 23.56
CA ASP A 382 -2.69 0.18 23.76
C ASP A 382 -1.87 -0.13 22.49
N ALA A 383 -2.09 0.58 21.37
CA ALA A 383 -1.33 0.40 20.14
C ALA A 383 0.07 1.03 20.18
N LYS A 384 0.39 1.87 21.20
CA LYS A 384 1.70 2.51 21.35
C LYS A 384 2.81 1.46 21.33
N ASN A 385 3.76 1.62 20.40
CA ASN A 385 4.78 0.61 20.06
C ASN A 385 6.22 1.11 20.25
N TYR A 386 6.42 2.10 21.13
CA TYR A 386 7.71 2.68 21.50
C TYR A 386 7.66 3.17 22.95
N GLU A 387 8.81 3.49 23.54
CA GLU A 387 8.91 3.96 24.93
C GLU A 387 8.69 5.49 25.02
N ALA A 388 9.58 6.26 24.39
CA ALA A 388 9.55 7.73 24.38
C ALA A 388 9.55 8.28 22.94
N ILE A 389 8.74 9.32 22.68
CA ILE A 389 8.61 9.90 21.34
C ILE A 389 9.91 10.63 20.95
N GLU A 390 10.62 11.20 21.93
CA GLU A 390 11.86 11.94 21.76
C GLU A 390 12.98 11.11 21.13
N ASP A 391 12.98 9.79 21.34
CA ASP A 391 13.96 8.86 20.77
C ASP A 391 13.78 8.71 19.24
N LEU A 392 12.63 9.12 18.72
CA LEU A 392 12.23 9.00 17.32
C LEU A 392 12.32 10.33 16.54
N LEU A 393 12.57 11.46 17.20
CA LEU A 393 12.54 12.81 16.59
C LEU A 393 13.88 13.30 16.02
#